data_AF-A0A895YA93-F1
#
_entry.id   AF-A0A895YA93-F1
#
_cell.length_a   1.000
_cell.length_b   1.000
_cell.length_c   1.000
_cell.angle_alpha   90.00
_cell.angle_beta   90.00
_cell.angle_gamma   90.00
#
_symmetry.space_group_name_H-M   'P 1'
#
loop_
_entity.id
_entity.type
_entity.pdbx_description
1 polymer ?
#
loop_
_entity_poly.entity_id
_entity_poly.type
_entity_poly.pdbx_seq_one_letter_code
_entity_poly.pdbx_strand_id
1 'polypeptide(L)'
;MTEAPVADQTPQTSLDQWRPARLLGLVLLAPSLIMLVVGYVLPSVATLREGLGQPGAFDRLRSVDYFATYGFAGSVLVWPVVTVTGVALVVAYFANRAGWFARWLVRLTLVLPMVALAPTAFALGWRLDRVDPDAGTAEALVRSAVGFTMFGLLVGVGVTLYLATLRHRAQTRPGAATVVVALLAGLTTVAVGLQLYSYPTVLGSDPESAATPLVTVVELGFRQGDLAAGAAAAAVLLAALAVLGLVTVLLAIVTGLRIQISPVRREDVPEPGARRRPAAAGTFHGTKAAARHPEAVLGAILSLAVVLAVTLYGLWPWLSRLLQFRSADQTGQLLLNTWLPPLIGAVIGMVVAALAGFAIGALRPLGRFSPALLLLFAPWLFVGNGVLSIAEYQRLSDAGGADGFWSLVPPGWVVVPAVVVFTLLFRGQEPRWRELRQAGTGLGAATVRALIGPAMPMFWLVGAVTWLVQAQSLIWNQVTAAPDQQSGPLAALRHQQELAAAQAEPAIGLVLPFVVILAFAGGLALLQLTYLDRLTIRVGRAEPAPPVP
;
A
#
# COMPACT_ATOMS: atom_id res chain seq x y z
N MET A 1 11.24 -43.32 -54.92
CA MET A 1 10.62 -42.15 -54.28
C MET A 1 9.73 -42.70 -53.17
N THR A 2 10.23 -42.66 -51.94
CA THR A 2 9.59 -43.24 -50.76
C THR A 2 9.68 -42.17 -49.69
N GLU A 3 8.57 -41.47 -49.45
CA GLU A 3 8.44 -40.51 -48.36
C GLU A 3 8.50 -41.26 -47.03
N ALA A 4 9.55 -40.99 -46.26
CA ALA A 4 9.67 -41.51 -44.90
C ALA A 4 8.65 -40.77 -44.01
N PRO A 5 7.87 -41.48 -43.18
CA PRO A 5 6.94 -40.85 -42.25
C PRO A 5 7.74 -40.03 -41.24
N VAL A 6 7.54 -38.71 -41.24
CA VAL A 6 8.03 -37.81 -40.20
C VAL A 6 7.37 -38.26 -38.90
N ALA A 7 8.13 -38.98 -38.07
CA ALA A 7 7.69 -39.39 -36.76
C ALA A 7 7.29 -38.14 -35.98
N ASP A 8 6.00 -38.01 -35.72
CA ASP A 8 5.38 -36.98 -34.91
C ASP A 8 5.85 -37.17 -33.46
N GLN A 9 7.09 -36.75 -33.18
CA GLN A 9 7.66 -36.68 -31.84
C GLN A 9 6.96 -35.55 -31.10
N THR A 10 5.70 -35.79 -30.74
CA THR A 10 5.00 -34.99 -29.76
C THR A 10 5.85 -35.01 -28.48
N PRO A 11 6.31 -33.85 -27.98
CA PRO A 11 7.25 -33.79 -26.86
C PRO A 11 6.55 -34.20 -25.55
N GLN A 12 6.44 -35.51 -25.33
CA GLN A 12 5.89 -36.12 -24.11
C GLN A 12 6.76 -35.89 -22.86
N THR A 13 7.96 -35.32 -23.00
CA THR A 13 8.89 -35.06 -21.89
C THR A 13 8.53 -33.85 -21.02
N SER A 14 7.51 -33.07 -21.37
CA SER A 14 7.23 -31.79 -20.70
C SER A 14 6.31 -31.87 -19.48
N LEU A 15 5.65 -32.99 -19.15
CA LEU A 15 4.72 -33.03 -18.02
C LEU A 15 5.37 -33.45 -16.68
N ASP A 16 6.30 -34.41 -16.71
CA ASP A 16 6.91 -34.92 -15.47
C ASP A 16 7.92 -33.95 -14.84
N GLN A 17 8.58 -33.12 -15.65
CA GLN A 17 9.53 -32.12 -15.14
C GLN A 17 8.87 -31.05 -14.25
N TRP A 18 7.54 -30.86 -14.33
CA TRP A 18 6.84 -29.80 -13.60
C TRP A 18 6.14 -30.26 -12.33
N ARG A 19 6.00 -31.57 -12.10
CA ARG A 19 5.42 -32.11 -10.86
C ARG A 19 6.13 -31.60 -9.58
N PRO A 20 7.48 -31.61 -9.48
CA PRO A 20 8.14 -31.17 -8.25
C PRO A 20 7.95 -29.67 -7.99
N ALA A 21 7.95 -28.84 -9.03
CA ALA A 21 7.74 -27.39 -8.90
C ALA A 21 6.32 -27.06 -8.41
N ARG A 22 5.31 -27.82 -8.86
CA ARG A 22 3.92 -27.66 -8.40
C ARG A 22 3.75 -28.05 -6.94
N LEU A 23 4.32 -29.18 -6.53
CA LEU A 23 4.31 -29.63 -5.13
C LEU A 23 5.01 -28.62 -4.22
N LEU A 24 6.19 -28.15 -4.61
CA LEU A 24 6.89 -27.09 -3.89
C LEU A 24 6.06 -25.80 -3.79
N GLY A 25 5.39 -25.41 -4.88
CA GLY A 25 4.49 -24.26 -4.89
C GLY A 25 3.35 -24.39 -3.87
N LEU A 26 2.72 -25.57 -3.79
CA LEU A 26 1.67 -25.82 -2.80
C LEU A 26 2.21 -25.80 -1.36
N VAL A 27 3.38 -26.40 -1.12
CA VAL A 27 4.02 -26.41 0.20
C VAL A 27 4.38 -24.99 0.64
N LEU A 28 4.94 -24.16 -0.25
CA LEU A 28 5.29 -22.76 0.07
C LEU A 28 4.07 -21.86 0.25
N LEU A 29 2.91 -22.23 -0.31
CA LEU A 29 1.67 -21.50 -0.13
C LEU A 29 0.99 -21.83 1.21
N ALA A 30 1.23 -23.01 1.78
CA ALA A 30 0.56 -23.50 2.98
C ALA A 30 0.66 -22.56 4.20
N PRO A 31 1.82 -21.98 4.56
CA PRO A 31 1.92 -21.06 5.70
C PRO A 31 1.00 -19.85 5.54
N SER A 32 0.91 -19.29 4.34
CA SER A 32 0.07 -18.13 4.05
C SER A 32 -1.41 -18.47 4.08
N LEU A 33 -1.80 -19.70 3.70
CA LEU A 33 -3.18 -20.17 3.82
C LEU A 33 -3.57 -20.39 5.28
N ILE A 34 -2.70 -20.99 6.08
CA ILE A 34 -2.94 -21.18 7.52
C ILE A 34 -3.12 -19.82 8.19
N MET A 35 -2.21 -18.88 7.94
CA MET A 35 -2.28 -17.54 8.53
C MET A 35 -3.44 -16.71 8.00
N LEU A 36 -3.86 -16.90 6.73
CA LEU A 36 -5.09 -16.32 6.20
C LEU A 36 -6.32 -16.85 6.96
N VAL A 37 -6.38 -18.17 7.21
CA VAL A 37 -7.49 -18.77 7.95
C VAL A 37 -7.53 -18.25 9.38
N VAL A 38 -6.40 -18.28 10.08
CA VAL A 38 -6.32 -17.90 11.50
C VAL A 38 -6.57 -16.41 11.70
N GLY A 39 -5.89 -15.54 10.94
CA GLY A 39 -5.92 -14.09 11.14
C GLY A 39 -6.99 -13.33 10.36
N TYR A 40 -7.73 -13.98 9.46
CA TYR A 40 -8.77 -13.30 8.67
C TYR A 40 -10.07 -14.09 8.55
N VAL A 41 -10.03 -15.35 8.12
CA VAL A 41 -11.26 -16.13 7.89
C VAL A 41 -12.01 -16.38 9.20
N LEU A 42 -11.33 -16.94 10.21
CA LEU A 42 -11.98 -17.25 11.49
C LEU A 42 -12.51 -15.98 12.19
N PRO A 43 -11.77 -14.85 12.27
CA PRO A 43 -12.31 -13.61 12.85
C PRO A 43 -13.49 -13.05 12.05
N SER A 44 -13.47 -13.18 10.73
CA SER A 44 -14.59 -12.77 9.88
C SER A 44 -15.84 -13.59 10.17
N VAL A 45 -15.69 -14.92 10.31
CA VAL A 45 -16.80 -15.82 10.68
C VAL A 45 -17.32 -15.48 12.08
N ALA A 46 -16.44 -15.20 13.04
CA ALA A 46 -16.83 -14.78 14.39
C ALA A 46 -17.60 -13.44 14.36
N THR A 47 -17.10 -12.46 13.59
CA THR A 47 -17.76 -11.16 13.40
C THR A 47 -19.15 -11.31 12.78
N LEU A 48 -19.28 -12.15 11.75
CA LEU A 48 -20.58 -12.45 11.12
C LEU A 48 -21.52 -13.16 12.08
N ARG A 49 -21.02 -14.14 12.85
CA ARG A 49 -21.84 -14.89 13.82
C ARG A 49 -22.36 -13.97 14.92
N GLU A 50 -21.50 -13.10 15.46
CA GLU A 50 -21.88 -12.17 16.53
C GLU A 50 -22.86 -11.11 16.02
N GLY A 51 -22.55 -10.50 14.86
CA GLY A 51 -23.38 -9.44 14.30
C GLY A 51 -24.73 -9.91 13.72
N LEU A 52 -24.79 -11.10 13.11
CA LEU A 52 -26.02 -11.65 12.53
C LEU A 52 -26.84 -12.50 13.53
N GLY A 53 -26.19 -13.04 14.57
CA GLY A 53 -26.80 -13.99 15.51
C GLY A 53 -27.60 -13.33 16.62
N GLN A 54 -27.34 -12.06 16.94
CA GLN A 54 -27.99 -11.36 18.03
C GLN A 54 -29.22 -10.57 17.54
N PRO A 55 -30.43 -10.85 18.08
CA PRO A 55 -31.63 -10.11 17.71
C PRO A 55 -31.51 -8.64 18.10
N GLY A 56 -31.87 -7.73 17.20
CA GLY A 56 -31.82 -6.28 17.42
C GLY A 56 -30.52 -5.58 17.03
N ALA A 57 -29.43 -6.31 16.73
CA ALA A 57 -28.15 -5.69 16.33
C ALA A 57 -28.29 -4.80 15.07
N PHE A 58 -29.05 -5.25 14.05
CA PHE A 58 -29.33 -4.44 12.86
C PHE A 58 -30.31 -3.29 13.11
N ASP A 59 -31.25 -3.45 14.02
CA ASP A 59 -32.15 -2.36 14.39
C ASP A 59 -31.37 -1.25 15.09
N ARG A 60 -30.34 -1.61 15.88
CA ARG A 60 -29.39 -0.66 16.44
C ARG A 60 -28.63 0.09 15.35
N LEU A 61 -28.13 -0.59 14.30
CA LEU A 61 -27.48 0.08 13.17
C LEU A 61 -28.38 1.08 12.45
N ARG A 62 -29.67 0.76 12.29
CA ARG A 62 -30.65 1.68 11.72
C ARG A 62 -30.91 2.87 12.62
N SER A 63 -30.94 2.66 13.94
CA SER A 63 -31.19 3.73 14.92
C SER A 63 -30.08 4.78 14.96
N VAL A 64 -28.84 4.40 14.64
CA VAL A 64 -27.68 5.32 14.57
C VAL A 64 -27.38 5.78 13.14
N ASP A 65 -28.32 5.58 12.22
CA ASP A 65 -28.19 5.88 10.79
C ASP A 65 -26.84 5.45 10.19
N TYR A 66 -26.43 4.20 10.47
CA TYR A 66 -25.11 3.68 10.09
C TYR A 66 -24.81 3.86 8.59
N PHE A 67 -25.81 3.80 7.72
CA PHE A 67 -25.62 3.94 6.28
C PHE A 67 -25.28 5.39 5.85
N ALA A 68 -25.69 6.41 6.61
CA ALA A 68 -25.27 7.79 6.37
C ALA A 68 -23.75 7.96 6.50
N THR A 69 -23.09 7.15 7.35
CA THR A 69 -21.63 7.19 7.51
C THR A 69 -20.88 6.80 6.24
N TYR A 70 -21.46 5.97 5.36
CA TYR A 70 -20.91 5.69 4.03
C TYR A 70 -21.03 6.90 3.11
N GLY A 71 -22.13 7.63 3.19
CA GLY A 71 -22.32 8.89 2.47
C GLY A 71 -21.29 9.93 2.89
N PHE A 72 -21.06 10.08 4.20
CA PHE A 72 -20.02 10.95 4.73
C PHE A 72 -18.62 10.51 4.28
N ALA A 73 -18.26 9.23 4.43
CA ALA A 73 -16.97 8.71 3.98
C ALA A 73 -16.78 8.92 2.47
N GLY A 74 -17.82 8.72 1.67
CA GLY A 74 -17.82 9.01 0.23
C GLY A 74 -17.51 10.48 -0.06
N SER A 75 -18.11 11.42 0.70
CA SER A 75 -17.85 12.85 0.56
C SER A 75 -16.40 13.23 0.90
N VAL A 76 -15.81 12.61 1.92
CA VAL A 76 -14.40 12.79 2.31
C VAL A 76 -13.45 12.25 1.22
N LEU A 77 -13.87 11.20 0.51
CA LEU A 77 -13.06 10.49 -0.47
C LEU A 77 -12.96 11.14 -1.85
N VAL A 78 -13.84 12.10 -2.18
CA VAL A 78 -13.84 12.76 -3.49
C VAL A 78 -12.46 13.33 -3.82
N TRP A 79 -11.88 14.10 -2.90
CA TRP A 79 -10.57 14.73 -3.08
C TRP A 79 -9.42 13.72 -3.22
N PRO A 80 -9.25 12.74 -2.30
CA PRO A 80 -8.28 11.65 -2.45
C PRO A 80 -8.36 10.92 -3.79
N VAL A 81 -9.56 10.53 -4.22
CA VAL A 81 -9.75 9.76 -5.47
C VAL A 81 -9.37 10.61 -6.69
N VAL A 82 -9.82 11.86 -6.76
CA VAL A 82 -9.46 12.79 -7.85
C VAL A 82 -7.95 13.04 -7.87
N THR A 83 -7.33 13.16 -6.70
CA THR A 83 -5.89 13.39 -6.57
C THR A 83 -5.08 12.23 -7.14
N VAL A 84 -5.40 10.99 -6.74
CA VAL A 84 -4.64 9.81 -7.17
C VAL A 84 -4.95 9.39 -8.61
N THR A 85 -6.16 9.65 -9.12
CA THR A 85 -6.56 9.24 -10.48
C THR A 85 -6.27 10.30 -11.53
N GLY A 86 -6.42 11.58 -11.19
CA GLY A 86 -6.24 12.71 -12.10
C GLY A 86 -4.93 13.46 -11.87
N VAL A 87 -4.77 14.09 -10.71
CA VAL A 87 -3.63 14.99 -10.45
C VAL A 87 -2.29 14.27 -10.58
N ALA A 88 -2.17 13.10 -9.95
CA ALA A 88 -0.95 12.30 -10.01
C ALA A 88 -0.61 11.85 -11.44
N LEU A 89 -1.62 11.57 -12.28
CA LEU A 89 -1.45 11.22 -13.68
C LEU A 89 -0.92 12.40 -14.49
N VAL A 90 -1.48 13.60 -14.28
CA VAL A 90 -1.03 14.83 -14.94
C VAL A 90 0.43 15.14 -14.59
N VAL A 91 0.78 15.08 -13.30
CA VAL A 91 2.17 15.28 -12.83
C VAL A 91 3.11 14.25 -13.46
N ALA A 92 2.73 12.96 -13.46
CA ALA A 92 3.53 11.91 -14.06
C ALA A 92 3.70 12.08 -15.58
N TYR A 93 2.66 12.52 -16.27
CA TYR A 93 2.68 12.79 -17.71
C TYR A 93 3.69 13.90 -18.06
N PHE A 94 3.61 15.05 -17.38
CA PHE A 94 4.55 16.15 -17.58
C PHE A 94 5.98 15.76 -17.22
N ALA A 95 6.18 15.10 -16.08
CA ALA A 95 7.50 14.61 -15.66
C ALA A 95 8.10 13.66 -16.71
N ASN A 96 7.30 12.74 -17.25
CA ASN A 96 7.75 11.80 -18.29
C ASN A 96 8.12 12.51 -19.60
N ARG A 97 7.35 13.53 -20.00
CA ARG A 97 7.61 14.34 -21.21
C ARG A 97 8.83 15.26 -21.06
N ALA A 98 9.06 15.81 -19.87
CA ALA A 98 10.17 16.70 -19.55
C ALA A 98 11.53 15.98 -19.45
N GLY A 99 11.55 14.65 -19.44
CA GLY A 99 12.77 13.85 -19.54
C GLY A 99 13.18 13.17 -18.23
N TRP A 100 14.42 12.68 -18.17
CA TRP A 100 14.87 11.89 -17.02
C TRP A 100 15.07 12.73 -15.76
N PHE A 101 15.62 13.95 -15.89
CA PHE A 101 15.91 14.82 -14.74
C PHE A 101 14.62 15.27 -14.03
N ALA A 102 13.59 15.66 -14.80
CA ALA A 102 12.29 16.02 -14.24
C ALA A 102 11.64 14.85 -13.49
N ARG A 103 11.69 13.63 -14.03
CA ARG A 103 11.21 12.42 -13.33
C ARG A 103 11.94 12.20 -12.00
N TRP A 104 13.25 12.40 -11.99
CA TRP A 104 14.07 12.29 -10.79
C TRP A 104 13.70 13.33 -9.74
N LEU A 105 13.64 14.60 -10.14
CA LEU A 105 13.30 15.71 -9.25
C LEU A 105 11.91 15.51 -8.63
N VAL A 106 10.90 15.17 -9.43
CA VAL A 106 9.53 14.91 -8.96
C VAL A 106 9.51 13.74 -7.97
N ARG A 107 10.19 12.62 -8.28
CA ARG A 107 10.24 11.45 -7.38
C ARG A 107 10.89 11.80 -6.05
N LEU A 108 12.04 12.46 -6.07
CA LEU A 108 12.78 12.83 -4.85
C LEU A 108 11.99 13.82 -3.99
N THR A 109 11.36 14.80 -4.63
CA THR A 109 10.54 15.80 -3.94
C THR A 109 9.35 15.16 -3.23
N LEU A 110 8.73 14.15 -3.85
CA LEU A 110 7.56 13.46 -3.30
C LEU A 110 7.92 12.38 -2.27
N VAL A 111 9.20 12.12 -1.99
CA VAL A 111 9.61 11.19 -0.92
C VAL A 111 9.13 11.65 0.45
N LEU A 112 9.31 12.94 0.76
CA LEU A 112 8.96 13.49 2.07
C LEU A 112 7.47 13.30 2.41
N PRO A 113 6.51 13.70 1.55
CA PRO A 113 5.10 13.47 1.88
C PRO A 113 4.69 12.00 1.87
N MET A 114 5.39 11.12 1.14
CA MET A 114 5.14 9.68 1.21
C MET A 114 5.55 9.06 2.56
N VAL A 115 6.60 9.59 3.18
CA VAL A 115 7.14 9.09 4.45
C VAL A 115 6.50 9.74 5.65
N ALA A 116 5.98 10.96 5.51
CA ALA A 116 5.32 11.69 6.60
C ALA A 116 3.98 11.06 7.04
N LEU A 117 3.64 9.82 6.68
CA LEU A 117 2.37 9.19 7.02
C LEU A 117 2.18 9.08 8.55
N ALA A 118 1.51 10.07 9.15
CA ALA A 118 1.16 10.10 10.57
C ALA A 118 -0.26 10.65 10.77
N PRO A 119 -1.31 9.89 10.43
CA PRO A 119 -2.70 10.38 10.41
C PRO A 119 -3.13 11.01 11.74
N THR A 120 -2.72 10.42 12.87
CA THR A 120 -3.04 10.94 14.20
C THR A 120 -2.33 12.26 14.49
N ALA A 121 -1.04 12.38 14.13
CA ALA A 121 -0.28 13.61 14.32
C ALA A 121 -0.84 14.75 13.45
N PHE A 122 -1.23 14.44 12.22
CA PHE A 122 -1.87 15.38 11.31
C PHE A 122 -3.21 15.88 11.85
N ALA A 123 -4.07 14.96 12.30
CA ALA A 123 -5.35 15.31 12.87
C ALA A 123 -5.18 16.15 14.15
N LEU A 124 -4.22 15.83 15.01
CA LEU A 124 -3.91 16.63 16.21
C LEU A 124 -3.38 18.03 15.85
N GLY A 125 -2.46 18.13 14.88
CA GLY A 125 -1.96 19.42 14.41
C GLY A 125 -3.08 20.31 13.87
N TRP A 126 -3.96 19.75 13.04
CA TRP A 126 -5.14 20.46 12.55
C TRP A 126 -6.10 20.84 13.66
N ARG A 127 -6.34 19.97 14.64
CA ARG A 127 -7.16 20.28 15.82
C ARG A 127 -6.65 21.50 16.55
N LEU A 128 -5.34 21.54 16.80
CA LEU A 128 -4.73 22.57 17.64
C LEU A 128 -4.46 23.89 16.89
N ASP A 129 -4.48 23.90 15.56
CA ASP A 129 -4.24 25.09 14.73
C ASP A 129 -5.54 25.71 14.22
N ARG A 130 -6.57 24.89 13.94
CA ARG A 130 -7.73 25.31 13.14
C ARG A 130 -9.10 24.99 13.73
N VAL A 131 -9.18 24.30 14.86
CA VAL A 131 -10.45 24.18 15.58
C VAL A 131 -10.67 25.49 16.32
N ASP A 132 -11.41 26.38 15.69
CA ASP A 132 -12.10 27.45 16.39
C ASP A 132 -13.40 26.83 16.97
N PRO A 133 -13.61 26.86 18.30
CA PRO A 133 -14.81 26.29 18.93
C PRO A 133 -16.12 26.86 18.36
N ASP A 134 -16.09 28.04 17.73
CA ASP A 134 -17.30 28.75 17.27
C ASP A 134 -17.53 28.71 15.74
N ALA A 135 -16.56 28.28 14.92
CA ALA A 135 -16.52 28.69 13.50
C ALA A 135 -16.76 27.60 12.42
N GLY A 136 -17.11 26.35 12.76
CA GLY A 136 -17.39 25.37 11.70
C GLY A 136 -17.94 24.00 12.10
N THR A 137 -18.59 23.34 11.14
CA THR A 137 -19.04 21.93 11.28
C THR A 137 -17.82 21.00 11.24
N ALA A 138 -17.70 20.08 12.21
CA ALA A 138 -16.63 19.08 12.29
C ALA A 138 -16.41 18.32 10.97
N GLU A 139 -17.48 18.07 10.22
CA GLU A 139 -17.44 17.48 8.89
C GLU A 139 -16.52 18.20 7.90
N ALA A 140 -16.65 19.53 7.78
CA ALA A 140 -15.87 20.33 6.83
C ALA A 140 -14.38 20.31 7.21
N LEU A 141 -14.09 20.30 8.51
CA LEU A 141 -12.74 20.18 9.03
C LEU A 141 -12.14 18.81 8.73
N VAL A 142 -12.88 17.71 8.92
CA VAL A 142 -12.42 16.35 8.57
C VAL A 142 -12.17 16.24 7.07
N ARG A 143 -13.10 16.71 6.22
CA ARG A 143 -12.95 16.70 4.74
C ARG A 143 -11.69 17.45 4.30
N SER A 144 -11.50 18.67 4.81
CA SER A 144 -10.34 19.50 4.46
C SER A 144 -9.04 18.90 5.00
N ALA A 145 -8.98 18.50 6.27
CA ALA A 145 -7.80 17.89 6.86
C ALA A 145 -7.36 16.67 6.05
N VAL A 146 -8.26 15.72 5.79
CA VAL A 146 -7.95 14.51 5.01
C VAL A 146 -7.48 14.85 3.60
N GLY A 147 -8.20 15.75 2.91
CA GLY A 147 -7.88 16.14 1.54
C GLY A 147 -6.47 16.74 1.43
N PHE A 148 -6.14 17.70 2.30
CA PHE A 148 -4.87 18.42 2.25
C PHE A 148 -3.69 17.61 2.76
N THR A 149 -3.85 16.82 3.82
CA THR A 149 -2.73 16.05 4.40
C THR A 149 -2.37 14.83 3.57
N MET A 150 -3.35 14.16 2.95
CA MET A 150 -3.12 12.99 2.10
C MET A 150 -2.69 13.36 0.68
N PHE A 151 -2.83 14.62 0.29
CA PHE A 151 -2.59 15.08 -1.08
C PHE A 151 -1.19 14.69 -1.59
N GLY A 152 -0.13 15.07 -0.87
CA GLY A 152 1.24 14.80 -1.28
C GLY A 152 1.57 13.30 -1.32
N LEU A 153 1.05 12.52 -0.37
CA LEU A 153 1.20 11.06 -0.32
C LEU A 153 0.58 10.41 -1.57
N LEU A 154 -0.67 10.76 -1.87
CA LEU A 154 -1.42 10.22 -3.00
C LEU A 154 -0.79 10.61 -4.35
N VAL A 155 -0.32 11.85 -4.48
CA VAL A 155 0.46 12.27 -5.66
C VAL A 155 1.77 11.50 -5.76
N GLY A 156 2.52 11.34 -4.67
CA GLY A 156 3.78 10.58 -4.65
C GLY A 156 3.63 9.12 -5.07
N VAL A 157 2.65 8.42 -4.48
CA VAL A 157 2.33 7.04 -4.82
C VAL A 157 1.83 6.95 -6.26
N GLY A 158 0.85 7.77 -6.63
CA GLY A 158 0.27 7.79 -7.97
C GLY A 158 1.30 8.08 -9.06
N VAL A 159 2.15 9.09 -8.88
CA VAL A 159 3.23 9.42 -9.82
C VAL A 159 4.19 8.26 -10.00
N THR A 160 4.57 7.59 -8.90
CA THR A 160 5.43 6.40 -8.97
C THR A 160 4.81 5.30 -9.83
N LEU A 161 3.51 5.03 -9.64
CA LEU A 161 2.78 4.02 -10.40
C LEU A 161 2.58 4.41 -11.87
N TYR A 162 2.14 5.65 -12.16
CA TYR A 162 1.93 6.11 -13.53
C TYR A 162 3.22 6.21 -14.31
N LEU A 163 4.32 6.69 -13.71
CA LEU A 163 5.62 6.67 -14.37
C LEU A 163 6.07 5.25 -14.72
N ALA A 164 5.68 4.24 -13.93
CA ALA A 164 5.94 2.85 -14.28
C ALA A 164 5.08 2.33 -15.45
N THR A 165 3.87 2.87 -15.65
CA THR A 165 3.02 2.53 -16.83
C THR A 165 3.46 3.27 -18.10
N LEU A 166 3.82 4.55 -17.99
CA LEU A 166 4.18 5.42 -19.12
C LEU A 166 5.58 5.13 -19.70
N ARG A 167 6.29 4.17 -19.10
CA ARG A 167 7.67 3.85 -19.44
C ARG A 167 7.75 2.86 -20.62
N HIS A 168 8.50 3.28 -21.64
CA HIS A 168 8.76 2.65 -22.96
C HIS A 168 7.70 2.90 -24.06
N ARG A 169 8.16 3.50 -25.18
CA ARG A 169 7.40 3.67 -26.43
C ARG A 169 7.15 2.36 -27.19
N ALA A 170 7.89 1.30 -26.87
CA ALA A 170 7.72 -0.02 -27.47
C ALA A 170 6.57 -0.83 -26.85
N GLN A 171 5.86 -0.29 -25.85
CA GLN A 171 4.62 -0.91 -25.39
C GLN A 171 3.54 -0.70 -26.45
N THR A 172 2.89 -1.79 -26.85
CA THR A 172 1.79 -1.73 -27.83
C THR A 172 0.56 -0.98 -27.29
N ARG A 173 0.36 -0.89 -25.96
CA ARG A 173 -0.83 -0.28 -25.32
C ARG A 173 -0.57 0.38 -23.95
N PRO A 174 0.23 1.45 -23.85
CA PRO A 174 0.50 2.12 -22.56
C PRO A 174 -0.77 2.67 -21.89
N GLY A 175 -1.74 3.16 -22.68
CA GLY A 175 -3.00 3.70 -22.14
C GLY A 175 -3.82 2.68 -21.35
N ALA A 176 -3.84 1.41 -21.75
CA ALA A 176 -4.57 0.37 -21.03
C ALA A 176 -3.96 0.11 -19.64
N ALA A 177 -2.62 0.08 -19.54
CA ALA A 177 -1.95 -0.07 -18.24
C ALA A 177 -2.23 1.11 -17.32
N THR A 178 -2.20 2.34 -17.86
CA THR A 178 -2.51 3.57 -17.11
C THR A 178 -3.94 3.57 -16.57
N VAL A 179 -4.93 3.20 -17.38
CA VAL A 179 -6.34 3.10 -16.94
C VAL A 179 -6.51 2.05 -15.85
N VAL A 180 -5.91 0.87 -16.01
CA VAL A 180 -5.98 -0.20 -14.99
C VAL A 180 -5.35 0.26 -13.68
N VAL A 181 -4.18 0.91 -13.73
CA VAL A 181 -3.54 1.46 -12.53
C VAL A 181 -4.38 2.56 -11.88
N ALA A 182 -5.02 3.44 -12.66
CA ALA A 182 -5.91 4.47 -12.13
C ALA A 182 -7.13 3.85 -11.42
N LEU A 183 -7.75 2.83 -12.02
CA LEU A 183 -8.87 2.10 -11.41
C LEU A 183 -8.45 1.41 -10.12
N LEU A 184 -7.32 0.70 -10.11
CA LEU A 184 -6.82 0.02 -8.91
C LEU A 184 -6.47 1.01 -7.80
N ALA A 185 -5.85 2.14 -8.14
CA ALA A 185 -5.52 3.20 -7.18
C ALA A 185 -6.80 3.87 -6.62
N GLY A 186 -7.80 4.13 -7.47
CA GLY A 186 -9.09 4.65 -7.04
C GLY A 186 -9.82 3.70 -6.09
N LEU A 187 -9.96 2.42 -6.47
CA LEU A 187 -10.56 1.38 -5.63
C LEU A 187 -9.84 1.23 -4.28
N THR A 188 -8.51 1.24 -4.29
CA THR A 188 -7.70 1.18 -3.07
C THR A 188 -7.95 2.39 -2.18
N THR A 189 -8.01 3.59 -2.78
CA THR A 189 -8.26 4.84 -2.04
C THR A 189 -9.64 4.81 -1.39
N VAL A 190 -10.68 4.36 -2.11
CA VAL A 190 -12.03 4.20 -1.57
C VAL A 190 -12.04 3.21 -0.41
N ALA A 191 -11.42 2.04 -0.58
CA ALA A 191 -11.40 1.02 0.46
C ALA A 191 -10.68 1.48 1.73
N VAL A 192 -9.57 2.22 1.59
CA VAL A 192 -8.85 2.81 2.73
C VAL A 192 -9.68 3.92 3.40
N GLY A 193 -10.36 4.75 2.63
CA GLY A 193 -11.17 5.85 3.19
C GLY A 193 -12.42 5.40 3.94
N LEU A 194 -13.05 4.28 3.53
CA LEU A 194 -14.12 3.65 4.32
C LEU A 194 -13.65 3.20 5.72
N GLN A 195 -12.34 3.02 5.88
CA GLN A 195 -11.69 2.61 7.13
C GLN A 195 -10.90 3.76 7.77
N LEU A 196 -11.21 5.01 7.41
CA LEU A 196 -10.54 6.15 7.99
C LEU A 196 -10.98 6.36 9.45
N TYR A 197 -10.07 6.15 10.41
CA TYR A 197 -10.38 6.22 11.84
C TYR A 197 -9.80 7.47 12.53
N SER A 198 -8.52 7.76 12.32
CA SER A 198 -7.81 8.80 13.10
C SER A 198 -8.38 10.20 12.92
N TYR A 199 -8.72 10.62 11.70
CA TYR A 199 -9.23 11.98 11.47
C TYR A 199 -10.60 12.22 12.12
N PRO A 200 -11.64 11.41 11.85
CA PRO A 200 -12.92 11.55 12.55
C PRO A 200 -12.79 11.51 14.07
N THR A 201 -11.98 10.58 14.59
CA THR A 201 -11.87 10.38 16.04
C THR A 201 -11.18 11.55 16.74
N VAL A 202 -10.17 12.14 16.09
CA VAL A 202 -9.39 13.23 16.66
C VAL A 202 -10.05 14.58 16.40
N LEU A 203 -10.63 14.82 15.22
CA LEU A 203 -11.21 16.12 14.85
C LEU A 203 -12.71 16.22 15.13
N GLY A 204 -13.42 15.09 15.21
CA GLY A 204 -14.84 15.06 15.52
C GLY A 204 -15.09 15.50 16.95
N SER A 205 -15.80 16.61 17.12
CA SER A 205 -16.36 17.04 18.41
C SER A 205 -17.60 16.22 18.78
N ASP A 206 -18.32 15.73 17.76
CA ASP A 206 -19.53 14.93 17.90
C ASP A 206 -19.39 13.65 17.05
N PRO A 207 -19.46 12.45 17.65
CA PRO A 207 -19.44 11.16 16.95
C PRO A 207 -20.51 11.05 15.85
N GLU A 208 -21.64 11.74 15.96
CA GLU A 208 -22.76 11.56 15.03
C GLU A 208 -22.55 12.31 13.70
N SER A 209 -21.94 13.50 13.75
CA SER A 209 -21.84 14.37 12.56
C SER A 209 -20.74 13.97 11.56
N ALA A 210 -19.62 13.42 12.02
CA ALA A 210 -18.44 13.18 11.18
C ALA A 210 -17.90 11.74 11.26
N ALA A 211 -18.75 10.75 11.55
CA ALA A 211 -18.34 9.35 11.62
C ALA A 211 -18.19 8.70 10.24
N THR A 212 -17.11 7.92 10.11
CA THR A 212 -16.96 6.93 9.04
C THR A 212 -17.47 5.57 9.52
N PRO A 213 -17.72 4.61 8.61
CA PRO A 213 -18.23 3.30 9.00
C PRO A 213 -17.37 2.61 10.07
N LEU A 214 -16.04 2.76 10.02
CA LEU A 214 -15.14 2.17 11.01
C LEU A 214 -15.19 2.87 12.38
N VAL A 215 -15.47 4.17 12.43
CA VAL A 215 -15.63 4.89 13.70
C VAL A 215 -16.85 4.35 14.44
N THR A 216 -17.96 4.15 13.74
CA THR A 216 -19.19 3.59 14.34
C THR A 216 -19.01 2.16 14.83
N VAL A 217 -18.20 1.33 14.16
CA VAL A 217 -17.83 0.00 14.66
C VAL A 217 -17.19 0.09 16.04
N VAL A 218 -16.22 1.00 16.21
CA VAL A 218 -15.51 1.17 17.48
C VAL A 218 -16.40 1.81 18.54
N GLU A 219 -17.20 2.79 18.16
CA GLU A 219 -18.13 3.48 19.07
C GLU A 219 -19.13 2.50 19.66
N LEU A 220 -19.82 1.73 18.83
CA LEU A 220 -20.79 0.72 19.27
C LEU A 220 -20.10 -0.39 20.07
N GLY A 221 -19.03 -0.98 19.53
CA GLY A 221 -18.38 -2.15 20.14
C GLY A 221 -17.67 -1.83 21.46
N PHE A 222 -16.83 -0.80 21.48
CA PHE A 222 -15.91 -0.56 22.59
C PHE A 222 -16.32 0.60 23.49
N ARG A 223 -16.92 1.67 22.96
CA ARG A 223 -17.34 2.81 23.81
C ARG A 223 -18.70 2.59 24.44
N GLN A 224 -19.65 2.03 23.70
CA GLN A 224 -20.99 1.70 24.21
C GLN A 224 -21.06 0.29 24.82
N GLY A 225 -20.05 -0.56 24.60
CA GLY A 225 -20.00 -1.93 25.10
C GLY A 225 -20.97 -2.89 24.38
N ASP A 226 -21.55 -2.48 23.26
CA ASP A 226 -22.44 -3.29 22.43
C ASP A 226 -21.64 -3.99 21.34
N LEU A 227 -20.95 -5.07 21.74
CA LEU A 227 -20.11 -5.86 20.84
C LEU A 227 -20.91 -6.47 19.68
N ALA A 228 -22.20 -6.76 19.89
CA ALA A 228 -23.09 -7.31 18.87
C ALA A 228 -23.39 -6.28 17.78
N ALA A 229 -23.80 -5.07 18.15
CA ALA A 229 -24.04 -3.99 17.18
C ALA A 229 -22.73 -3.56 16.49
N GLY A 230 -21.63 -3.48 17.22
CA GLY A 230 -20.30 -3.23 16.65
C GLY A 230 -19.89 -4.30 15.63
N ALA A 231 -20.12 -5.59 15.94
CA ALA A 231 -19.85 -6.69 15.03
C ALA A 231 -20.77 -6.68 13.79
N ALA A 232 -22.04 -6.28 13.95
CA ALA A 232 -22.96 -6.10 12.83
C ALA A 232 -22.49 -4.98 11.89
N ALA A 233 -22.08 -3.82 12.43
CA ALA A 233 -21.47 -2.75 11.63
C ALA A 233 -20.21 -3.26 10.91
N ALA A 234 -19.33 -3.97 11.63
CA ALA A 234 -18.10 -4.51 11.08
C ALA A 234 -18.37 -5.53 9.95
N ALA A 235 -19.41 -6.36 10.07
CA ALA A 235 -19.83 -7.30 9.03
C ALA A 235 -20.26 -6.59 7.74
N VAL A 236 -21.03 -5.50 7.84
CA VAL A 236 -21.45 -4.71 6.67
C VAL A 236 -20.24 -4.04 6.00
N LEU A 237 -19.33 -3.46 6.79
CA LEU A 237 -18.08 -2.89 6.29
C LEU A 237 -17.17 -3.94 5.64
N LEU A 238 -17.02 -5.11 6.28
CA LEU A 238 -16.27 -6.24 5.76
C LEU A 238 -16.81 -6.70 4.40
N ALA A 239 -18.14 -6.80 4.24
CA ALA A 239 -18.76 -7.18 2.97
C ALA A 239 -18.42 -6.17 1.85
N ALA A 240 -18.51 -4.87 2.13
CA ALA A 240 -18.15 -3.83 1.16
C ALA A 240 -16.66 -3.92 0.74
N LEU A 241 -15.75 -4.09 1.70
CA LEU A 241 -14.32 -4.23 1.44
C LEU A 241 -14.00 -5.53 0.68
N ALA A 242 -14.70 -6.62 0.98
CA ALA A 242 -14.54 -7.89 0.28
C ALA A 242 -14.92 -7.78 -1.20
N VAL A 243 -16.01 -7.08 -1.51
CA VAL A 243 -16.42 -6.79 -2.90
C VAL A 243 -15.34 -5.95 -3.61
N LEU A 244 -14.86 -4.87 -2.98
CA LEU A 244 -13.79 -4.04 -3.56
C LEU A 244 -12.50 -4.84 -3.81
N GLY A 245 -12.12 -5.71 -2.87
CA GLY A 245 -10.97 -6.58 -3.00
C GLY A 245 -11.09 -7.60 -4.12
N LEU A 246 -12.25 -8.26 -4.23
CA LEU A 246 -12.59 -9.18 -5.33
C LEU A 246 -12.52 -8.49 -6.69
N VAL A 247 -13.15 -7.31 -6.82
CA VAL A 247 -13.11 -6.52 -8.07
C VAL A 247 -11.67 -6.15 -8.43
N THR A 248 -10.86 -5.73 -7.46
CA THR A 248 -9.46 -5.35 -7.67
C THR A 248 -8.61 -6.52 -8.17
N VAL A 249 -8.72 -7.69 -7.53
CA VAL A 249 -7.99 -8.90 -7.95
C VAL A 249 -8.48 -9.40 -9.30
N LEU A 250 -9.80 -9.41 -9.53
CA LEU A 250 -10.38 -9.80 -10.81
C LEU A 250 -9.89 -8.89 -11.94
N LEU A 251 -9.87 -7.58 -11.72
CA LEU A 251 -9.33 -6.61 -12.68
C LEU A 251 -7.86 -6.90 -12.99
N ALA A 252 -7.02 -7.18 -11.98
CA ALA A 252 -5.62 -7.53 -12.19
C ALA A 252 -5.43 -8.85 -12.97
N ILE A 253 -6.28 -9.86 -12.71
CA ILE A 253 -6.24 -11.16 -13.41
C ILE A 253 -6.67 -11.00 -14.87
N VAL A 254 -7.84 -10.39 -15.11
CA VAL A 254 -8.46 -10.23 -16.44
C VAL A 254 -7.58 -9.38 -17.36
N THR A 255 -7.01 -8.31 -16.82
CA THR A 255 -6.10 -7.42 -17.58
C THR A 255 -4.71 -8.05 -17.79
N GLY A 256 -4.40 -9.16 -17.11
CA GLY A 256 -3.09 -9.78 -17.17
C GLY A 256 -1.99 -8.88 -16.62
N LEU A 257 -2.31 -8.10 -15.57
CA LEU A 257 -1.39 -7.18 -14.93
C LEU A 257 -0.12 -7.92 -14.48
N ARG A 258 1.04 -7.32 -14.72
CA ARG A 258 2.35 -7.82 -14.28
C ARG A 258 3.29 -6.67 -13.95
N ILE A 259 4.11 -6.85 -12.94
CA ILE A 259 5.16 -5.92 -12.56
C ILE A 259 6.49 -6.48 -13.06
N GLN A 260 7.18 -5.73 -13.89
CA GLN A 260 8.46 -6.11 -14.48
C GLN A 260 9.53 -5.10 -14.12
N ILE A 261 10.74 -5.59 -13.90
CA ILE A 261 11.92 -4.79 -13.64
C ILE A 261 12.80 -4.92 -14.87
N SER A 262 12.95 -3.81 -15.58
CA SER A 262 13.82 -3.78 -16.74
C SER A 262 15.27 -4.00 -16.29
N PRO A 263 16.05 -4.90 -16.93
CA PRO A 263 17.49 -4.91 -16.72
C PRO A 263 18.03 -3.52 -17.10
N VAL A 264 19.09 -3.07 -16.43
CA VAL A 264 19.81 -1.86 -16.82
C VAL A 264 20.29 -2.08 -18.24
N ARG A 265 19.56 -1.54 -19.22
CA ARG A 265 19.88 -1.75 -20.62
C ARG A 265 21.08 -0.86 -20.90
N ARG A 266 22.17 -1.51 -21.29
CA ARG A 266 23.43 -0.94 -21.75
C ARG A 266 23.25 -0.18 -23.08
N GLU A 267 22.05 0.33 -23.38
CA GLU A 267 21.70 1.04 -24.62
C GLU A 267 22.30 2.45 -24.69
N ASP A 268 22.83 2.95 -23.58
CA ASP A 268 23.72 4.11 -23.57
C ASP A 268 25.20 3.74 -23.84
N VAL A 269 25.51 2.44 -23.99
CA VAL A 269 26.80 1.99 -24.55
C VAL A 269 26.56 1.72 -26.04
N PRO A 270 27.07 2.58 -26.94
CA PRO A 270 26.98 2.36 -28.37
C PRO A 270 27.50 0.95 -28.67
N GLU A 271 26.75 0.16 -29.45
CA GLU A 271 27.23 -1.16 -29.88
C GLU A 271 28.65 -1.02 -30.45
N PRO A 272 29.64 -1.75 -29.90
CA PRO A 272 30.98 -1.79 -30.47
C PRO A 272 30.93 -2.57 -31.78
N GLY A 273 30.52 -1.93 -32.87
CA GLY A 273 30.39 -2.56 -34.18
C GLY A 273 29.44 -1.88 -35.15
N ALA A 274 28.49 -1.06 -34.68
CA ALA A 274 27.71 -0.19 -35.54
C ALA A 274 28.67 0.87 -36.12
N ARG A 275 29.20 0.59 -37.32
CA ARG A 275 30.14 1.44 -38.06
C ARG A 275 29.66 2.88 -38.00
N ARG A 276 30.37 3.68 -37.20
CA ARG A 276 30.24 5.13 -37.16
C ARG A 276 30.40 5.62 -38.59
N ARG A 277 29.29 6.06 -39.20
CA ARG A 277 29.42 7.13 -40.19
C ARG A 277 30.13 8.27 -39.46
N PRO A 278 31.25 8.80 -39.99
CA PRO A 278 31.96 9.89 -39.35
C PRO A 278 31.08 11.13 -39.44
N ALA A 279 30.24 11.32 -38.42
CA ALA A 279 29.68 12.62 -38.12
C ALA A 279 30.84 13.47 -37.63
N ALA A 280 31.07 14.56 -38.35
CA ALA A 280 32.16 15.51 -38.15
C ALA A 280 32.35 15.86 -36.67
N ALA A 281 33.62 15.89 -36.27
CA ALA A 281 34.08 16.31 -34.95
C ALA A 281 33.57 17.71 -34.62
N GLY A 282 32.80 17.83 -33.54
CA GLY A 282 32.38 19.10 -33.01
C GLY A 282 31.20 18.96 -32.06
N THR A 283 31.43 19.29 -30.80
CA THR A 283 30.47 19.46 -29.70
C THR A 283 29.85 18.22 -29.05
N PHE A 284 30.10 18.10 -27.75
CA PHE A 284 29.22 17.50 -26.75
C PHE A 284 27.77 17.96 -27.02
N HIS A 285 26.99 17.19 -27.78
CA HIS A 285 25.60 17.47 -28.14
C HIS A 285 24.64 16.38 -27.66
N GLY A 286 25.02 15.62 -26.63
CA GLY A 286 24.14 14.68 -25.94
C GLY A 286 22.97 15.33 -25.19
N THR A 287 22.94 16.67 -25.10
CA THR A 287 21.88 17.43 -24.43
C THR A 287 20.82 18.03 -25.37
N LYS A 288 21.04 18.07 -26.69
CA LYS A 288 20.07 18.69 -27.63
C LYS A 288 18.83 17.85 -27.94
N ALA A 289 18.79 16.58 -27.53
CA ALA A 289 17.56 15.79 -27.59
C ALA A 289 16.58 16.11 -26.44
N ALA A 290 17.04 16.80 -25.38
CA ALA A 290 16.21 17.22 -24.25
C ALA A 290 15.41 18.52 -24.52
N ALA A 291 15.74 19.26 -25.58
CA ALA A 291 15.08 20.51 -25.95
C ALA A 291 13.81 20.32 -26.80
N ARG A 292 13.06 19.23 -26.65
CA ARG A 292 11.93 18.94 -27.55
C ARG A 292 10.58 19.50 -27.10
N HIS A 293 10.39 19.85 -25.82
CA HIS A 293 9.10 20.39 -25.33
C HIS A 293 9.30 21.33 -24.13
N PRO A 294 9.61 22.63 -24.33
CA PRO A 294 9.69 23.60 -23.23
C PRO A 294 8.38 23.66 -22.44
N GLU A 295 7.23 23.45 -23.09
CA GLU A 295 5.93 23.37 -22.43
C GLU A 295 5.84 22.21 -21.42
N ALA A 296 6.49 21.08 -21.67
CA ALA A 296 6.47 19.94 -20.75
C ALA A 296 7.32 20.20 -19.50
N VAL A 297 8.45 20.88 -19.66
CA VAL A 297 9.31 21.29 -18.53
C VAL A 297 8.58 22.30 -17.66
N LEU A 298 7.97 23.32 -18.27
CA LEU A 298 7.16 24.30 -17.54
C LEU A 298 5.99 23.63 -16.83
N GLY A 299 5.27 22.73 -17.49
CA GLY A 299 4.19 21.94 -16.89
C GLY A 299 4.64 21.08 -15.71
N ALA A 300 5.83 20.46 -15.79
CA ALA A 300 6.41 19.69 -14.70
C ALA A 300 6.78 20.57 -13.49
N ILE A 301 7.36 21.75 -13.72
CA ILE A 301 7.72 22.69 -12.66
C ILE A 301 6.47 23.24 -11.97
N LEU A 302 5.50 23.73 -12.76
CA LEU A 302 4.25 24.28 -12.22
C LEU A 302 3.46 23.24 -11.44
N SER A 303 3.31 22.03 -11.99
CA SER A 303 2.59 20.96 -11.30
C SER A 303 3.31 20.53 -10.01
N LEU A 304 4.64 20.43 -10.00
CA LEU A 304 5.40 20.14 -8.78
C LEU A 304 5.27 21.25 -7.73
N ALA A 305 5.32 22.52 -8.15
CA ALA A 305 5.18 23.67 -7.26
C ALA A 305 3.80 23.72 -6.60
N VAL A 306 2.73 23.50 -7.38
CA VAL A 306 1.36 23.40 -6.85
C VAL A 306 1.26 22.24 -5.86
N VAL A 307 1.81 21.08 -6.21
CA VAL A 307 1.77 19.91 -5.33
C VAL A 307 2.48 20.17 -4.01
N LEU A 308 3.66 20.79 -4.06
CA LEU A 308 4.41 21.18 -2.87
C LEU A 308 3.66 22.20 -2.03
N ALA A 309 3.05 23.22 -2.64
CA ALA A 309 2.31 24.23 -1.91
C ALA A 309 1.11 23.64 -1.15
N VAL A 310 0.30 22.81 -1.81
CA VAL A 310 -0.87 22.14 -1.20
C VAL A 310 -0.43 21.17 -0.11
N THR A 311 0.63 20.40 -0.37
CA THR A 311 1.19 19.45 0.60
C THR A 311 1.72 20.16 1.84
N LEU A 312 2.54 21.21 1.66
CA LEU A 312 3.09 21.98 2.76
C LEU A 312 1.98 22.65 3.57
N TYR A 313 0.94 23.21 2.92
CA TYR A 313 -0.21 23.76 3.61
C TYR A 313 -0.94 22.73 4.48
N GLY A 314 -1.13 21.51 3.96
CA GLY A 314 -1.75 20.41 4.70
C GLY A 314 -0.92 19.91 5.87
N LEU A 315 0.41 19.83 5.69
CA LEU A 315 1.34 19.33 6.69
C LEU A 315 1.80 20.39 7.71
N TRP A 316 1.63 21.68 7.40
CA TRP A 316 2.14 22.79 8.21
C TRP A 316 1.73 22.74 9.69
N PRO A 317 0.45 22.50 10.05
CA PRO A 317 0.03 22.47 11.46
C PRO A 317 0.78 21.44 12.31
N TRP A 318 1.22 20.34 11.69
CA TRP A 318 2.03 19.32 12.33
C TRP A 318 3.53 19.64 12.27
N LEU A 319 4.03 20.08 11.12
CA LEU A 319 5.46 20.42 10.92
C LEU A 319 5.94 21.50 11.90
N SER A 320 5.11 22.51 12.18
CA SER A 320 5.43 23.58 13.13
C SER A 320 5.61 23.09 14.57
N ARG A 321 5.16 21.86 14.88
CA ARG A 321 5.17 21.24 16.21
C ARG A 321 6.04 19.99 16.29
N LEU A 322 6.80 19.68 15.23
CA LEU A 322 7.56 18.43 15.12
C LEU A 322 8.63 18.27 16.21
N LEU A 323 9.16 19.39 16.73
CA LEU A 323 10.22 19.41 17.73
C LEU A 323 9.70 19.52 19.17
N GLN A 324 8.37 19.47 19.38
CA GLN A 324 7.76 19.49 20.71
C GLN A 324 7.79 18.07 21.31
N PHE A 325 8.75 17.84 22.21
CA PHE A 325 8.95 16.57 22.93
C PHE A 325 8.72 16.76 24.43
N ARG A 326 8.28 15.70 25.13
CA ARG A 326 8.19 15.65 26.60
C ARG A 326 9.56 15.29 27.22
N SER A 327 9.63 15.31 28.55
CA SER A 327 10.73 14.77 29.35
C SER A 327 11.18 13.38 28.88
N ALA A 328 12.50 13.16 28.94
CA ALA A 328 13.18 12.01 28.35
C ALA A 328 12.73 10.65 28.94
N ASP A 329 12.28 10.65 30.20
CA ASP A 329 12.12 9.44 31.02
C ASP A 329 11.09 8.42 30.47
N GLN A 330 10.05 8.88 29.76
CA GLN A 330 9.01 7.99 29.18
C GLN A 330 9.12 7.84 27.66
N THR A 331 9.99 8.62 27.01
CA THR A 331 10.09 8.66 25.54
C THR A 331 10.58 7.33 24.98
N GLY A 332 11.55 6.68 25.64
CA GLY A 332 12.11 5.40 25.20
C GLY A 332 11.07 4.27 25.13
N GLN A 333 10.26 4.11 26.18
CA GLN A 333 9.25 3.05 26.23
C GLN A 333 8.12 3.29 25.23
N LEU A 334 7.66 4.54 25.06
CA LEU A 334 6.68 4.90 24.04
C LEU A 334 7.19 4.57 22.63
N LEU A 335 8.45 4.88 22.32
CA LEU A 335 9.03 4.57 21.02
C LEU A 335 9.17 3.06 20.80
N LEU A 336 9.58 2.30 21.82
CA LEU A 336 9.64 0.85 21.74
C LEU A 336 8.24 0.26 21.47
N ASN A 337 7.22 0.68 22.22
CA ASN A 337 5.84 0.22 22.05
C ASN A 337 5.24 0.63 20.70
N THR A 338 5.68 1.75 20.13
CA THR A 338 5.19 2.23 18.81
C THR A 338 5.78 1.44 17.66
N TRP A 339 7.08 1.17 17.70
CA TRP A 339 7.81 0.69 16.53
C TRP A 339 8.13 -0.80 16.56
N LEU A 340 8.40 -1.38 17.74
CA LEU A 340 8.86 -2.76 17.84
C LEU A 340 7.75 -3.81 17.60
N PRO A 341 6.58 -3.76 18.23
CA PRO A 341 5.53 -4.76 17.99
C PRO A 341 5.06 -4.80 16.52
N PRO A 342 4.80 -3.66 15.85
CA PRO A 342 4.48 -3.63 14.43
C PRO A 342 5.60 -4.16 13.52
N LEU A 343 6.88 -4.00 13.91
CA LEU A 343 7.99 -4.55 13.14
C LEU A 343 7.94 -6.08 13.11
N ILE A 344 7.65 -6.72 14.25
CA ILE A 344 7.53 -8.18 14.36
C ILE A 344 6.41 -8.68 13.43
N GLY A 345 5.22 -8.06 13.52
CA GLY A 345 4.08 -8.39 12.66
C GLY A 345 4.38 -8.17 11.18
N ALA A 346 4.99 -7.04 10.82
CA ALA A 346 5.37 -6.73 9.46
C ALA A 346 6.39 -7.73 8.90
N VAL A 347 7.45 -8.09 9.64
CA VAL A 347 8.46 -9.05 9.17
C VAL A 347 7.85 -10.42 8.91
N ILE A 348 7.06 -10.95 9.86
CA ILE A 348 6.41 -12.25 9.72
C ILE A 348 5.45 -12.22 8.53
N GLY A 349 4.56 -11.22 8.49
CA GLY A 349 3.57 -11.08 7.42
C GLY A 349 4.19 -10.89 6.04
N MET A 350 5.33 -10.20 5.94
CA MET A 350 6.05 -10.00 4.69
C MET A 350 6.75 -11.27 4.21
N VAL A 351 7.39 -12.03 5.08
CA VAL A 351 7.99 -13.33 4.71
C VAL A 351 6.90 -14.27 4.18
N VAL A 352 5.81 -14.41 4.92
CA VAL A 352 4.68 -15.26 4.53
C VAL A 352 4.06 -14.77 3.22
N ALA A 353 3.91 -13.46 3.02
CA ALA A 353 3.39 -12.90 1.78
C ALA A 353 4.32 -13.12 0.58
N ALA A 354 5.64 -13.00 0.76
CA ALA A 354 6.63 -13.24 -0.28
C ALA A 354 6.65 -14.70 -0.71
N LEU A 355 6.51 -15.64 0.23
CA LEU A 355 6.41 -17.08 -0.06
C LEU A 355 5.16 -17.41 -0.89
N ALA A 356 3.98 -16.90 -0.50
CA ALA A 356 2.77 -17.03 -1.30
C ALA A 356 2.91 -16.39 -2.68
N GLY A 357 3.45 -15.17 -2.75
CA GLY A 357 3.67 -14.47 -4.00
C GLY A 357 4.59 -15.24 -4.95
N PHE A 358 5.66 -15.83 -4.41
CA PHE A 358 6.59 -16.67 -5.16
C PHE A 358 5.92 -17.96 -5.65
N ALA A 359 5.20 -18.64 -4.76
CA ALA A 359 4.44 -19.85 -5.08
C ALA A 359 3.44 -19.61 -6.23
N ILE A 360 2.59 -18.58 -6.10
CA ILE A 360 1.53 -18.27 -7.06
C ILE A 360 2.11 -17.71 -8.36
N GLY A 361 3.06 -16.77 -8.27
CA GLY A 361 3.58 -16.00 -9.39
C GLY A 361 4.62 -16.74 -10.23
N ALA A 362 5.61 -17.37 -9.58
CA ALA A 362 6.74 -18.03 -10.23
C ALA A 362 6.56 -19.55 -10.38
N LEU A 363 6.19 -20.27 -9.31
CA LEU A 363 6.08 -21.74 -9.35
C LEU A 363 4.79 -22.23 -10.02
N ARG A 364 3.73 -21.41 -9.97
CA ARG A 364 2.46 -21.64 -10.67
C ARG A 364 1.89 -23.05 -10.46
N PRO A 365 1.49 -23.40 -9.22
CA PRO A 365 1.02 -24.75 -8.90
C PRO A 365 -0.17 -25.21 -9.78
N LEU A 366 -1.02 -24.28 -10.23
CA LEU A 366 -2.16 -24.56 -11.12
C LEU A 366 -1.89 -24.16 -12.59
N GLY A 367 -0.62 -24.01 -12.97
CA GLY A 367 -0.22 -23.58 -14.31
C GLY A 367 -0.78 -22.20 -14.66
N ARG A 368 -1.51 -22.11 -15.78
CA ARG A 368 -2.12 -20.86 -16.27
C ARG A 368 -3.18 -20.26 -15.33
N PHE A 369 -3.79 -21.09 -14.48
CA PHE A 369 -4.84 -20.68 -13.55
C PHE A 369 -4.30 -20.26 -12.19
N SER A 370 -3.00 -20.34 -11.94
CA SER A 370 -2.40 -19.95 -10.65
C SER A 370 -2.79 -18.55 -10.20
N PRO A 371 -2.91 -17.52 -11.08
CA PRO A 371 -3.42 -16.21 -10.65
C PRO A 371 -4.80 -16.24 -10.00
N ALA A 372 -5.66 -17.23 -10.32
CA ALA A 372 -6.97 -17.38 -9.68
C ALA A 372 -6.86 -17.74 -8.18
N LEU A 373 -5.72 -18.26 -7.71
CA LEU A 373 -5.47 -18.45 -6.27
C LEU A 373 -5.48 -17.13 -5.50
N LEU A 374 -5.22 -15.99 -6.16
CA LEU A 374 -5.38 -14.68 -5.51
C LEU A 374 -6.83 -14.39 -5.12
N LEU A 375 -7.82 -15.01 -5.76
CA LEU A 375 -9.24 -14.84 -5.40
C LEU A 375 -9.53 -15.38 -3.99
N LEU A 376 -8.73 -16.32 -3.49
CA LEU A 376 -8.85 -16.79 -2.11
C LEU A 376 -8.46 -15.72 -1.09
N PHE A 377 -7.52 -14.84 -1.45
CA PHE A 377 -7.06 -13.74 -0.61
C PHE A 377 -7.87 -12.46 -0.83
N ALA A 378 -8.51 -12.33 -1.98
CA ALA A 378 -9.15 -11.09 -2.44
C ALA A 378 -10.19 -10.49 -1.48
N PRO A 379 -11.04 -11.25 -0.78
CA PRO A 379 -12.01 -10.68 0.17
C PRO A 379 -11.35 -9.88 1.32
N TRP A 380 -10.09 -10.17 1.64
CA TRP A 380 -9.34 -9.50 2.70
C TRP A 380 -8.27 -8.54 2.19
N LEU A 381 -8.24 -8.25 0.88
CA LEU A 381 -7.23 -7.38 0.28
C LEU A 381 -7.17 -6.00 0.94
N PHE A 382 -8.34 -5.47 1.28
CA PHE A 382 -8.44 -4.15 1.91
C PHE A 382 -8.88 -4.21 3.36
N VAL A 383 -8.92 -5.38 4.00
CA VAL A 383 -9.37 -5.50 5.39
C VAL A 383 -8.23 -5.09 6.32
N GLY A 384 -8.37 -3.94 6.97
CA GLY A 384 -7.44 -3.47 7.99
C GLY A 384 -7.78 -4.02 9.39
N ASN A 385 -6.86 -3.80 10.34
CA ASN A 385 -6.99 -4.28 11.72
C ASN A 385 -8.27 -3.80 12.43
N GLY A 386 -8.81 -2.66 12.00
CA GLY A 386 -10.00 -2.08 12.61
C GLY A 386 -11.27 -2.90 12.40
N VAL A 387 -11.45 -3.47 11.21
CA VAL A 387 -12.70 -4.15 10.82
C VAL A 387 -12.89 -5.43 11.63
N LEU A 388 -11.81 -6.14 11.93
CA LEU A 388 -11.82 -7.39 12.70
C LEU A 388 -11.47 -7.18 14.18
N SER A 389 -11.40 -5.92 14.64
CA SER A 389 -10.90 -5.57 15.98
C SER A 389 -11.71 -6.20 17.10
N ILE A 390 -13.04 -6.30 16.99
CA ILE A 390 -13.92 -6.90 18.01
C ILE A 390 -13.60 -8.38 18.20
N ALA A 391 -13.60 -9.16 17.11
CA ALA A 391 -13.33 -10.60 17.17
C ALA A 391 -11.90 -10.90 17.64
N GLU A 392 -10.91 -10.10 17.24
CA GLU A 392 -9.53 -10.27 17.68
C GLU A 392 -9.31 -9.84 19.14
N TYR A 393 -9.98 -8.77 19.58
CA TYR A 393 -9.97 -8.35 20.98
C TYR A 393 -10.56 -9.44 21.89
N GLN A 394 -11.70 -10.01 21.52
CA GLN A 394 -12.32 -11.11 22.27
C GLN A 394 -11.37 -12.30 22.41
N ARG A 395 -10.73 -12.72 21.31
CA ARG A 395 -9.73 -13.81 21.36
C ARG A 395 -8.54 -13.49 22.25
N LEU A 396 -8.03 -12.27 22.16
CA LEU A 396 -6.89 -11.83 22.96
C LEU A 396 -7.26 -11.78 24.45
N SER A 397 -8.46 -11.30 24.75
CA SER A 397 -9.03 -11.26 26.10
C SER A 397 -9.23 -12.68 26.65
N ASP A 398 -9.83 -13.58 25.87
CA ASP A 398 -10.06 -14.98 26.25
C ASP A 398 -8.73 -15.73 26.49
N ALA A 399 -7.67 -15.37 25.77
CA ALA A 399 -6.33 -15.91 25.95
C ALA A 399 -5.55 -15.28 27.13
N GLY A 400 -6.13 -14.29 27.84
CA GLY A 400 -5.46 -13.56 28.91
C GLY A 400 -4.28 -12.70 28.44
N GLY A 401 -4.22 -12.36 27.16
CA GLY A 401 -3.10 -11.66 26.52
C GLY A 401 -3.27 -10.15 26.41
N ALA A 402 -4.37 -9.58 26.92
CA ALA A 402 -4.73 -8.17 26.72
C ALA A 402 -3.75 -7.20 27.40
N ASP A 403 -3.11 -7.58 28.51
CA ASP A 403 -2.31 -6.66 29.33
C ASP A 403 -0.79 -6.72 29.06
N GLY A 404 -0.37 -7.41 28.00
CA GLY A 404 1.05 -7.66 27.70
C GLY A 404 1.54 -6.98 26.43
N PHE A 405 2.85 -6.89 26.27
CA PHE A 405 3.51 -6.38 25.05
C PHE A 405 2.98 -7.01 23.75
N TRP A 406 2.56 -8.28 23.81
CA TRP A 406 1.98 -9.01 22.68
C TRP A 406 0.62 -8.46 22.22
N SER A 407 -0.11 -7.75 23.08
CA SER A 407 -1.35 -7.04 22.74
C SER A 407 -1.13 -5.92 21.71
N LEU A 408 0.09 -5.39 21.64
CA LEU A 408 0.46 -4.32 20.70
C LEU A 408 0.85 -4.86 19.33
N VAL A 409 1.14 -6.17 19.20
CA VAL A 409 1.42 -6.80 17.92
C VAL A 409 0.10 -6.89 17.14
N PRO A 410 -0.01 -6.28 15.95
CA PRO A 410 -1.23 -6.37 15.17
C PRO A 410 -1.57 -7.83 14.81
N PRO A 411 -2.86 -8.23 14.84
CA PRO A 411 -3.27 -9.62 14.64
C PRO A 411 -3.14 -10.10 13.18
N GLY A 412 -2.87 -9.18 12.24
CA GLY A 412 -2.70 -9.49 10.82
C GLY A 412 -1.39 -10.21 10.52
N TRP A 413 -1.39 -11.55 10.56
CA TRP A 413 -0.21 -12.39 10.28
C TRP A 413 0.13 -12.55 8.79
N VAL A 414 -0.73 -12.10 7.88
CA VAL A 414 -0.47 -12.07 6.43
C VAL A 414 -0.79 -10.67 5.91
N VAL A 415 0.16 -10.08 5.19
CA VAL A 415 -0.05 -8.81 4.49
C VAL A 415 -0.64 -9.12 3.12
N VAL A 416 -1.97 -9.20 3.02
CA VAL A 416 -2.66 -9.59 1.79
C VAL A 416 -2.30 -8.71 0.58
N PRO A 417 -2.21 -7.37 0.69
CA PRO A 417 -1.71 -6.52 -0.40
C PRO A 417 -0.32 -6.94 -0.91
N ALA A 418 0.58 -7.36 0.00
CA ALA A 418 1.91 -7.81 -0.37
C ALA A 418 1.87 -9.13 -1.15
N VAL A 419 0.97 -10.07 -0.79
CA VAL A 419 0.76 -11.31 -1.57
C VAL A 419 0.44 -10.97 -3.03
N VAL A 420 -0.47 -10.02 -3.26
CA VAL A 420 -0.85 -9.58 -4.61
C VAL A 420 0.35 -8.94 -5.32
N VAL A 421 1.03 -7.98 -4.69
CA VAL A 421 2.18 -7.29 -5.28
C VAL A 421 3.30 -8.26 -5.66
N PHE A 422 3.69 -9.16 -4.75
CA PHE A 422 4.73 -10.16 -5.02
C PHE A 422 4.30 -11.15 -6.09
N THR A 423 3.03 -11.58 -6.10
CA THR A 423 2.51 -12.45 -7.17
C THR A 423 2.66 -11.78 -8.53
N LEU A 424 2.27 -10.51 -8.66
CA LEU A 424 2.38 -9.76 -9.91
C LEU A 424 3.83 -9.53 -10.32
N LEU A 425 4.72 -9.33 -9.35
CA LEU A 425 6.15 -9.16 -9.57
C LEU A 425 6.82 -10.45 -10.05
N PHE A 426 6.68 -11.55 -9.31
CA PHE A 426 7.25 -12.84 -9.68
C PHE A 426 6.67 -13.37 -10.99
N ARG A 427 5.37 -13.14 -11.23
CA ARG A 427 4.72 -13.41 -12.53
C ARG A 427 5.38 -12.63 -13.67
N GLY A 428 5.77 -11.37 -13.43
CA GLY A 428 6.43 -10.54 -14.43
C GLY A 428 7.88 -10.94 -14.71
N GLN A 429 8.59 -11.50 -13.73
CA GLN A 429 9.98 -11.97 -13.84
C GLN A 429 10.14 -13.40 -14.35
N GLU A 430 9.08 -14.21 -14.31
CA GLU A 430 9.08 -15.61 -14.73
C GLU A 430 9.68 -15.84 -16.15
N PRO A 431 9.38 -15.04 -17.19
CA PRO A 431 9.97 -15.28 -18.53
C PRO A 431 11.50 -15.25 -18.50
N ARG A 432 12.09 -14.28 -17.82
CA ARG A 432 13.54 -14.14 -17.67
C ARG A 432 14.16 -15.31 -16.91
N TRP A 433 13.46 -15.80 -15.88
CA TRP A 433 13.90 -16.98 -15.14
C TRP A 433 13.95 -18.22 -16.04
N ARG A 434 12.95 -18.41 -16.91
CA ARG A 434 12.92 -19.51 -17.89
C ARG A 434 13.99 -19.36 -18.95
N GLU A 435 14.23 -18.16 -19.47
CA GLU A 435 15.31 -17.88 -20.42
C GLU A 435 16.68 -18.26 -19.84
N LEU A 436 16.97 -17.88 -18.60
CA LEU A 436 18.22 -18.27 -17.93
C LEU A 436 18.34 -19.78 -17.72
N ARG A 437 17.22 -20.45 -17.42
CA ARG A 437 17.17 -21.92 -17.28
C ARG A 437 17.43 -22.61 -18.62
N GLN A 438 16.86 -22.10 -19.71
CA GLN A 438 17.10 -22.61 -21.06
C GLN A 438 18.53 -22.38 -21.52
N ALA A 439 19.16 -21.28 -21.08
CA ALA A 439 20.58 -21.00 -21.29
C ALA A 439 21.53 -21.86 -20.42
N GLY A 440 21.03 -22.91 -19.76
CA GLY A 440 21.83 -23.83 -18.95
C GLY A 440 22.24 -23.30 -17.57
N THR A 441 21.69 -22.16 -17.12
CA THR A 441 22.00 -21.65 -15.77
C THR A 441 21.41 -22.59 -14.71
N GLY A 442 22.22 -22.96 -13.71
CA GLY A 442 21.78 -23.79 -12.58
C GLY A 442 20.54 -23.21 -11.87
N LEU A 443 19.68 -24.08 -11.33
CA LEU A 443 18.36 -23.70 -10.76
C LEU A 443 18.48 -22.59 -9.70
N GLY A 444 19.43 -22.74 -8.76
CA GLY A 444 19.66 -21.76 -7.70
C GLY A 444 20.12 -20.40 -8.26
N ALA A 445 21.14 -20.40 -9.12
CA ALA A 445 21.67 -19.18 -9.72
C ALA A 445 20.61 -18.44 -10.57
N ALA A 446 19.82 -19.17 -11.37
CA ALA A 446 18.73 -18.60 -12.14
C ALA A 446 17.66 -17.96 -11.23
N THR A 447 17.29 -18.66 -10.15
CA THR A 447 16.28 -18.19 -9.18
C THR A 447 16.75 -16.93 -8.45
N VAL A 448 17.99 -16.93 -7.96
CA VAL A 448 18.57 -15.77 -7.28
C VAL A 448 18.65 -14.57 -8.23
N ARG A 449 19.15 -14.77 -9.46
CA ARG A 449 19.40 -13.68 -10.41
C ARG A 449 18.13 -13.12 -11.05
N ALA A 450 17.12 -13.94 -11.32
CA ALA A 450 15.90 -13.52 -11.99
C ALA A 450 14.76 -13.15 -11.04
N LEU A 451 14.65 -13.84 -9.90
CA LEU A 451 13.49 -13.71 -9.01
C LEU A 451 13.86 -13.00 -7.71
N ILE A 452 14.79 -13.55 -6.93
CA ILE A 452 15.08 -13.04 -5.57
C ILE A 452 15.75 -11.66 -5.61
N GLY A 453 16.84 -11.51 -6.36
CA GLY A 453 17.61 -10.27 -6.45
C GLY A 453 16.75 -9.07 -6.86
N PRO A 454 15.96 -9.18 -7.95
CA PRO A 454 15.04 -8.13 -8.34
C PRO A 454 13.87 -7.92 -7.37
N ALA A 455 13.44 -8.93 -6.61
CA ALA A 455 12.35 -8.79 -5.64
C ALA A 455 12.77 -8.16 -4.31
N MET A 456 14.05 -8.27 -3.91
CA MET A 456 14.53 -7.82 -2.61
C MET A 456 14.23 -6.34 -2.30
N PRO A 457 14.44 -5.38 -3.21
CA PRO A 457 14.12 -3.98 -2.91
C PRO A 457 12.61 -3.74 -2.77
N MET A 458 11.77 -4.47 -3.52
CA MET A 458 10.31 -4.41 -3.32
C MET A 458 9.91 -5.02 -1.99
N PHE A 459 10.60 -6.07 -1.54
CA PHE A 459 10.36 -6.67 -0.22
C PHE A 459 10.58 -5.65 0.89
N TRP A 460 11.72 -4.95 0.86
CA TRP A 460 11.98 -3.88 1.81
C TRP A 460 11.01 -2.71 1.69
N LEU A 461 10.66 -2.29 0.48
CA LEU A 461 9.71 -1.20 0.27
C LEU A 461 8.33 -1.51 0.86
N VAL A 462 7.75 -2.66 0.48
CA VAL A 462 6.42 -3.06 0.94
C VAL A 462 6.43 -3.35 2.44
N GLY A 463 7.52 -3.94 2.96
CA GLY A 463 7.68 -4.16 4.40
C GLY A 463 7.80 -2.87 5.20
N ALA A 464 8.60 -1.90 4.71
CA ALA A 464 8.73 -0.58 5.33
C ALA A 464 7.39 0.18 5.35
N VAL A 465 6.66 0.18 4.24
CA VAL A 465 5.31 0.79 4.17
C VAL A 465 4.35 0.11 5.14
N THR A 466 4.35 -1.24 5.17
CA THR A 466 3.49 -2.00 6.09
C THR A 466 3.82 -1.69 7.55
N TRP A 467 5.11 -1.68 7.89
CA TRP A 467 5.59 -1.37 9.23
C TRP A 467 5.19 0.05 9.65
N LEU A 468 5.40 1.05 8.78
CA LEU A 468 5.01 2.44 9.04
C LEU A 468 3.49 2.56 9.26
N VAL A 469 2.66 1.96 8.40
CA VAL A 469 1.20 2.00 8.53
C VAL A 469 0.75 1.37 9.85
N GLN A 470 1.32 0.22 10.22
CA GLN A 470 0.97 -0.47 11.46
C GLN A 470 1.43 0.30 12.71
N ALA A 471 2.63 0.89 12.69
CA ALA A 471 3.14 1.73 13.79
C ALA A 471 2.27 2.97 14.04
N GLN A 472 1.58 3.45 13.00
CA GLN A 472 0.70 4.62 13.06
C GLN A 472 -0.77 4.26 13.27
N SER A 473 -1.09 2.98 13.49
CA SER A 473 -2.45 2.51 13.74
C SER A 473 -2.92 2.93 15.13
N LEU A 474 -3.83 3.91 15.18
CA LEU A 474 -4.46 4.34 16.43
C LEU A 474 -5.49 3.33 16.96
N ILE A 475 -6.28 2.74 16.06
CA ILE A 475 -7.45 1.92 16.42
C ILE A 475 -7.09 0.69 17.27
N TRP A 476 -6.12 -0.11 16.82
CA TRP A 476 -5.72 -1.33 17.54
C TRP A 476 -5.19 -0.99 18.93
N ASN A 477 -4.27 -0.03 19.00
CA ASN A 477 -3.68 0.40 20.27
C ASN A 477 -4.74 0.98 21.23
N GLN A 478 -5.74 1.70 20.73
CA GLN A 478 -6.80 2.23 21.59
C GLN A 478 -7.63 1.13 22.25
N VAL A 479 -7.82 0.01 21.56
CA VAL A 479 -8.63 -1.13 22.03
C VAL A 479 -7.84 -2.06 22.94
N THR A 480 -6.56 -2.28 22.66
CA THR A 480 -5.76 -3.31 23.35
C THR A 480 -4.73 -2.79 24.34
N ALA A 481 -4.29 -1.53 24.25
CA ALA A 481 -3.16 -1.06 25.05
C ALA A 481 -3.55 -0.83 26.52
N ALA A 482 -2.84 -1.54 27.42
CA ALA A 482 -2.85 -1.27 28.85
C ALA A 482 -2.34 0.16 29.17
N PRO A 483 -2.68 0.73 30.34
CA PRO A 483 -2.28 2.09 30.72
C PRO A 483 -0.77 2.37 30.66
N ASP A 484 0.06 1.36 30.94
CA ASP A 484 1.52 1.37 30.92
C ASP A 484 2.13 1.04 29.54
N GLN A 485 1.32 0.56 28.59
CA GLN A 485 1.78 0.07 27.28
C GLN A 485 1.29 0.96 26.13
N GLN A 486 1.39 2.27 26.29
CA GLN A 486 0.91 3.20 25.28
C GLN A 486 1.86 3.26 24.08
N SER A 487 1.28 3.39 22.88
CA SER A 487 2.00 3.80 21.67
C SER A 487 1.99 5.33 21.53
N GLY A 488 2.92 5.88 20.76
CA GLY A 488 3.03 7.31 20.48
C GLY A 488 1.72 7.95 19.98
N PRO A 489 1.04 7.38 18.97
CA PRO A 489 -0.27 7.87 18.53
C PRO A 489 -1.31 7.91 19.66
N LEU A 490 -1.37 6.88 20.51
CA LEU A 490 -2.35 6.81 21.60
C LEU A 490 -2.01 7.78 22.74
N ALA A 491 -0.74 7.85 23.12
CA ALA A 491 -0.26 8.78 24.15
C ALA A 491 -0.52 10.24 23.74
N ALA A 492 -0.28 10.59 22.47
CA ALA A 492 -0.57 11.93 21.96
C ALA A 492 -2.07 12.26 22.01
N LEU A 493 -2.94 11.28 21.72
CA LEU A 493 -4.39 11.45 21.83
C LEU A 493 -4.85 11.63 23.29
N ARG A 494 -4.41 10.75 24.20
CA ARG A 494 -4.75 10.83 25.63
C ARG A 494 -4.29 12.15 26.24
N HIS A 495 -3.07 12.57 25.90
CA HIS A 495 -2.54 13.85 26.33
C HIS A 495 -3.39 15.02 25.83
N GLN A 496 -3.83 15.01 24.56
CA GLN A 496 -4.74 16.04 24.04
C GLN A 496 -6.08 16.12 24.80
N GLN A 497 -6.56 15.00 25.35
CA GLN A 497 -7.75 14.97 26.20
C GLN A 497 -7.46 15.55 27.60
N GLU A 498 -6.28 15.27 28.17
CA GLU A 498 -5.82 15.84 29.45
C GLU A 498 -5.52 17.35 29.36
N LEU A 499 -5.02 17.82 28.23
CA LEU A 499 -4.68 19.24 28.00
C LEU A 499 -5.87 20.16 28.07
N ALA A 500 -7.02 19.70 27.61
CA ALA A 500 -8.28 20.41 27.78
C ALA A 500 -8.57 20.69 29.27
N ALA A 501 -7.96 19.92 30.19
CA ALA A 501 -8.07 20.12 31.63
C ALA A 501 -6.86 20.86 32.27
N ALA A 502 -5.65 20.78 31.71
CA ALA A 502 -4.40 21.16 32.42
C ALA A 502 -3.44 22.16 31.73
N GLN A 503 -3.76 22.72 30.56
CA GLN A 503 -2.95 23.74 29.84
C GLN A 503 -1.48 23.37 29.49
N ALA A 504 -1.09 22.09 29.43
CA ALA A 504 0.28 21.69 29.09
C ALA A 504 0.63 21.67 27.56
N GLU A 505 1.91 21.48 27.27
CA GLU A 505 2.55 21.22 25.96
C GLU A 505 2.08 19.96 25.20
N PRO A 506 1.45 19.95 24.00
CA PRO A 506 1.16 18.68 23.31
C PRO A 506 2.41 18.02 22.70
N ALA A 507 2.70 16.77 23.09
CA ALA A 507 3.87 16.00 22.62
C ALA A 507 3.68 15.33 21.25
N ILE A 508 3.33 16.11 20.23
CA ILE A 508 2.99 15.61 18.87
C ILE A 508 4.22 15.02 18.16
N GLY A 509 5.42 15.51 18.45
CA GLY A 509 6.68 15.02 17.87
C GLY A 509 6.97 13.55 18.17
N LEU A 510 6.35 12.96 19.20
CA LEU A 510 6.52 11.56 19.57
C LEU A 510 5.79 10.59 18.63
N VAL A 511 4.76 11.04 17.91
CA VAL A 511 3.96 10.17 17.03
C VAL A 511 4.79 9.68 15.85
N LEU A 512 5.55 10.58 15.22
CA LEU A 512 6.47 10.27 14.13
C LEU A 512 7.77 11.08 14.32
N PRO A 513 8.75 10.53 15.04
CA PRO A 513 9.99 11.25 15.36
C PRO A 513 10.76 11.64 14.11
N PHE A 514 11.38 12.82 14.14
CA PHE A 514 12.15 13.36 13.01
C PHE A 514 13.22 12.39 12.49
N VAL A 515 13.92 11.68 13.38
CA VAL A 515 14.94 10.69 13.02
C VAL A 515 14.33 9.55 12.17
N VAL A 516 13.11 9.13 12.51
CA VAL A 516 12.41 8.09 11.76
C VAL A 516 12.01 8.61 10.39
N ILE A 517 11.51 9.85 10.28
CA ILE A 517 11.22 10.50 8.99
C ILE A 517 12.47 10.50 8.11
N LEU A 518 13.62 10.93 8.64
CA LEU A 518 14.88 10.95 7.89
C LEU A 518 15.30 9.55 7.41
N ALA A 519 15.19 8.53 8.28
CA ALA A 519 15.55 7.16 7.95
C ALA A 519 14.68 6.60 6.80
N PHE A 520 13.35 6.73 6.91
CA PHE A 520 12.44 6.28 5.87
C PHE A 520 12.56 7.12 4.60
N ALA A 521 12.79 8.44 4.70
CA ALA A 521 13.00 9.31 3.54
C ALA A 521 14.29 8.95 2.80
N GLY A 522 15.40 8.72 3.52
CA GLY A 522 16.65 8.26 2.92
C GLY A 522 16.49 6.91 2.22
N GLY A 523 15.84 5.94 2.88
CA GLY A 523 15.57 4.63 2.30
C GLY A 523 14.67 4.68 1.07
N LEU A 524 13.56 5.43 1.12
CA LEU A 524 12.64 5.58 0.00
C LEU A 524 13.29 6.37 -1.14
N ALA A 525 14.05 7.42 -0.87
CA ALA A 525 14.81 8.14 -1.89
C ALA A 525 15.78 7.20 -2.61
N LEU A 526 16.57 6.42 -1.87
CA LEU A 526 17.47 5.43 -2.45
C LEU A 526 16.72 4.42 -3.34
N LEU A 527 15.58 3.91 -2.88
CA LEU A 527 14.74 2.99 -3.66
C LEU A 527 14.14 3.66 -4.90
N GLN A 528 13.69 4.92 -4.80
CA GLN A 528 13.17 5.70 -5.92
C GLN A 528 14.21 5.83 -7.03
N LEU A 529 15.45 6.14 -6.66
CA LEU A 529 16.56 6.37 -7.58
C LEU A 529 17.11 5.09 -8.20
N THR A 530 17.28 4.04 -7.40
CA THR A 530 17.99 2.83 -7.82
C THR A 530 17.07 1.75 -8.40
N TYR A 531 15.82 1.69 -7.92
CA TYR A 531 14.94 0.56 -8.13
C TYR A 531 13.61 0.93 -8.79
N LEU A 532 12.87 1.88 -8.25
CA LEU A 532 11.54 2.23 -8.77
C LEU A 532 11.61 2.93 -10.12
N ASP A 533 12.73 3.60 -10.46
CA ASP A 533 12.93 4.06 -11.83
C ASP A 533 13.09 2.90 -12.80
N ARG A 534 13.37 1.66 -12.35
CA ARG A 534 13.48 0.42 -13.15
C ARG A 534 12.18 -0.38 -13.25
N LEU A 535 11.15 0.01 -12.52
CA LEU A 535 9.86 -0.65 -12.50
C LEU A 535 9.05 -0.31 -13.76
N THR A 536 8.38 -1.31 -14.30
CA THR A 536 7.42 -1.19 -15.40
C THR A 536 6.18 -2.01 -15.08
N ILE A 537 5.01 -1.44 -15.31
CA ILE A 537 3.73 -2.13 -15.14
C ILE A 537 3.18 -2.41 -16.53
N ARG A 538 2.83 -3.66 -16.81
CA ARG A 538 2.29 -4.08 -18.11
C ARG A 538 0.98 -4.84 -17.95
N VAL A 539 0.14 -4.73 -18.98
CA VAL A 539 -1.12 -5.47 -19.13
C VAL A 539 -1.08 -6.28 -20.43
N GLY A 540 -1.90 -7.34 -20.53
CA GLY A 540 -2.03 -8.20 -21.71
C GLY A 540 -1.10 -9.43 -21.72
N ARG A 541 -1.23 -10.27 -22.75
CA ARG A 541 -0.37 -11.47 -22.92
C ARG A 541 1.06 -11.05 -23.24
N ALA A 542 2.04 -11.82 -22.78
CA ALA A 542 3.41 -11.66 -23.26
C ALA A 542 3.43 -12.13 -24.71
N GLU A 543 3.71 -11.24 -25.66
CA GLU A 543 4.00 -11.68 -27.02
C GLU A 543 5.27 -12.55 -26.95
N PRO A 544 5.27 -13.73 -27.60
CA PRO A 544 6.50 -14.50 -27.73
C PRO A 544 7.55 -13.61 -28.38
N ALA A 545 8.76 -13.63 -27.83
CA ALA A 545 9.87 -12.92 -28.45
C ALA A 545 9.97 -13.39 -29.92
N PRO A 546 10.14 -12.46 -30.88
CA PRO A 546 10.37 -12.86 -32.26
C PRO A 546 11.56 -13.82 -32.29
N PRO A 547 11.50 -14.88 -33.13
CA PRO A 547 12.59 -15.84 -33.23
C PRO A 547 13.88 -15.08 -33.50
N VAL A 548 14.89 -15.34 -32.66
CA VAL A 548 16.23 -14.82 -32.89
C VAL A 548 16.75 -15.54 -34.14
N PRO A 549 17.08 -14.81 -35.22
CA PRO A 549 17.56 -15.41 -36.46
C PRO A 549 18.91 -16.13 -36.28
#